data_AF-A0A917KR94-F1
#
_entry.id   AF-A0A917KR94-F1
#
_cell.length_a   1.000
_cell.length_b   1.000
_cell.length_c   1.000
_cell.angle_alpha   90.00
_cell.angle_beta   90.00
_cell.angle_gamma   90.00
#
_symmetry.space_group_name_H-M   'P 1'
#
loop_
_entity.id
_entity.type
_entity.pdbx_description
1 polymer ?
#
loop_
_entity_poly.entity_id
_entity_poly.type
_entity_poly.pdbx_seq_one_letter_code
_entity_poly.pdbx_strand_id
1 'polypeptide(L)'
;MNTNTESLAADPDIIRASLAPRFEAPGLVSLCSKNNWTGIQTDDLDRAVAWVMAEDRAGAEGIYRRVTTVTSRFPAGTRGSARDSRALFGMWSDIDFGNDLHKATDLPGNADEARDVQRFAKLPPPTRVENSGAGLYVWTEFDRPLVIGEDLDFEEAAGLAGDWQNILLAGAKTMGFGYGTGVRDLARVLRLPGTVNRKLGRVPTLCKVVEDTGIRYSLDDIRKLAADLKPKPKERAAPKPSAPRGNTSRTGPTRSGRGPMEILGDHACCGEILMHVGATYAEQLPGNCSYCGSCQRWNRPGWDDTCSKDGIAVHKDGAAVTIRSDNFPGITAAAIGHVLSPGQLFAALHHGGDESEACRDIIRAAHGRDGATAAALALPAVVLDDVRQATGRHEGEEAGLQQSATTAPRPRTYMHPAKRLRTLVTKVAGASGDGVAGLLQWAARNGFTAGREAKVEPKAIADAFRKAAIRAGLDNDQAMAIIRASYREAGK
;
A
#
# COMPACT_ATOMS: atom_id res chain seq x y z
N MET A 1 10.12 12.21 -54.61
CA MET A 1 11.32 11.58 -54.03
C MET A 1 10.83 10.54 -53.05
N ASN A 2 10.89 9.26 -53.40
CA ASN A 2 10.59 8.18 -52.47
C ASN A 2 11.75 8.11 -51.47
N THR A 3 11.60 8.74 -50.31
CA THR A 3 12.43 8.42 -49.16
C THR A 3 12.05 7.00 -48.72
N ASN A 4 12.74 6.00 -49.27
CA ASN A 4 12.86 4.68 -48.66
C ASN A 4 13.57 4.87 -47.31
N THR A 5 12.84 5.35 -46.31
CA THR A 5 13.25 5.22 -44.93
C THR A 5 13.06 3.75 -44.61
N GLU A 6 14.14 2.98 -44.55
CA GLU A 6 14.08 1.59 -44.08
C GLU A 6 13.27 1.55 -42.78
N SER A 7 12.27 0.68 -42.74
CA SER A 7 11.47 0.51 -41.53
C SER A 7 12.38 0.03 -40.42
N LEU A 8 12.44 0.78 -39.31
CA LEU A 8 13.11 0.33 -38.09
C LEU A 8 12.60 -1.06 -37.71
N ALA A 9 13.54 -1.99 -37.56
CA ALA A 9 13.30 -3.38 -37.21
C ALA A 9 14.13 -3.78 -36.00
N ALA A 10 13.73 -4.85 -35.32
CA ALA A 10 14.50 -5.40 -34.23
C ALA A 10 15.82 -6.04 -34.70
N ASP A 11 16.85 -5.95 -33.87
CA ASP A 11 18.17 -6.52 -34.10
C ASP A 11 18.38 -7.75 -33.21
N PRO A 12 18.44 -8.97 -33.78
CA PRO A 12 18.53 -10.20 -33.00
C PRO A 12 19.85 -10.34 -32.23
N ASP A 13 20.95 -9.74 -32.70
CA ASP A 13 22.25 -9.83 -32.04
C ASP A 13 22.29 -8.93 -30.80
N ILE A 14 21.74 -7.71 -30.90
CA ILE A 14 21.57 -6.82 -29.74
C ILE A 14 20.62 -7.44 -28.72
N ILE A 15 19.50 -8.04 -29.17
CA ILE A 15 18.56 -8.73 -28.29
C ILE A 15 19.25 -9.88 -27.56
N ARG A 16 19.98 -10.72 -28.29
CA ARG A 16 20.73 -11.84 -27.71
C ARG A 16 21.73 -11.36 -26.67
N ALA A 17 22.53 -10.35 -26.99
CA ALA A 17 23.51 -9.78 -26.06
C ALA A 17 22.84 -9.19 -24.80
N SER A 18 21.67 -8.55 -24.93
CA SER A 18 20.92 -7.99 -23.80
C SER A 18 20.28 -9.06 -22.91
N LEU A 19 19.92 -10.22 -23.48
CA LEU A 19 19.25 -11.30 -22.78
C LEU A 19 20.20 -12.34 -22.18
N ALA A 20 21.34 -12.63 -22.82
CA ALA A 20 22.23 -13.73 -22.45
C ALA A 20 22.60 -13.76 -20.94
N PRO A 21 22.97 -12.64 -20.28
CA PRO A 21 23.28 -12.67 -18.85
C PRO A 21 22.12 -13.08 -17.95
N ARG A 22 20.87 -13.00 -18.46
CA ARG A 22 19.66 -13.38 -17.71
C ARG A 22 19.44 -14.89 -17.68
N PHE A 23 20.02 -15.63 -18.64
CA PHE A 23 19.95 -17.09 -18.72
C PHE A 23 21.01 -17.80 -17.86
N GLU A 24 21.95 -17.06 -17.27
CA GLU A 24 22.92 -17.59 -16.31
C GLU A 24 22.33 -17.74 -14.89
N ALA A 25 21.13 -17.18 -14.66
CA ALA A 25 20.45 -17.22 -13.37
C ALA A 25 19.34 -18.29 -13.34
N PRO A 26 18.98 -18.83 -12.16
CA PRO A 26 17.85 -19.75 -12.06
C PRO A 26 16.51 -19.10 -12.41
N GLY A 27 15.56 -19.94 -12.84
CA GLY A 27 14.22 -19.55 -13.25
C GLY A 27 14.10 -19.32 -14.75
N LEU A 28 12.98 -18.75 -15.16
CA LEU A 28 12.64 -18.49 -16.56
C LEU A 28 12.77 -16.99 -16.85
N VAL A 29 13.38 -16.63 -17.98
CA VAL A 29 13.33 -15.26 -18.50
C VAL A 29 11.90 -14.98 -18.97
N SER A 30 11.31 -13.91 -18.46
CA SER A 30 9.94 -13.50 -18.81
C SER A 30 9.95 -12.29 -19.75
N LEU A 31 9.38 -12.48 -20.92
CA LEU A 31 9.19 -11.46 -21.95
C LEU A 31 7.70 -11.28 -22.23
N CYS A 32 7.28 -10.07 -22.53
CA CYS A 32 5.90 -9.77 -22.93
C CYS A 32 5.88 -8.62 -23.93
N SER A 33 4.77 -8.43 -24.64
CA SER A 33 4.59 -7.29 -25.53
C SER A 33 3.28 -6.58 -25.24
N LYS A 34 3.13 -5.36 -25.74
CA LYS A 34 1.88 -4.62 -25.62
C LYS A 34 0.74 -5.44 -26.26
N ASN A 35 -0.31 -5.71 -25.47
CA ASN A 35 -1.46 -6.56 -25.82
C ASN A 35 -1.20 -8.08 -25.81
N ASN A 36 0.05 -8.52 -25.56
CA ASN A 36 0.38 -9.90 -25.21
C ASN A 36 1.16 -9.90 -23.88
N TRP A 37 0.44 -9.57 -22.80
CA TRP A 37 1.05 -9.41 -21.47
C TRP A 37 1.51 -10.73 -20.84
N THR A 38 0.98 -11.87 -21.28
CA THR A 38 1.51 -13.19 -20.90
C THR A 38 2.84 -13.48 -21.54
N GLY A 39 2.97 -13.18 -22.84
CA GLY A 39 4.18 -13.39 -23.61
C GLY A 39 4.75 -14.79 -23.44
N ILE A 40 6.03 -14.87 -23.06
CA ILE A 40 6.76 -16.14 -22.89
C ILE A 40 7.60 -16.13 -21.61
N GLN A 41 7.64 -17.28 -20.94
CA GLN A 41 8.62 -17.61 -19.91
C GLN A 41 9.46 -18.78 -20.42
N THR A 42 10.78 -18.60 -20.52
CA THR A 42 11.68 -19.60 -21.12
C THR A 42 13.08 -19.56 -20.50
N ASP A 43 13.73 -20.71 -20.44
CA ASP A 43 15.13 -20.94 -20.11
C ASP A 43 16.00 -21.19 -21.37
N ASP A 44 15.37 -21.14 -22.55
CA ASP A 44 16.03 -21.19 -23.86
C ASP A 44 16.17 -19.79 -24.47
N LEU A 45 17.42 -19.33 -24.62
CA LEU A 45 17.79 -18.03 -25.20
C LEU A 45 17.40 -17.92 -26.69
N ASP A 46 17.58 -18.98 -27.48
CA ASP A 46 17.24 -18.97 -28.90
C ASP A 46 15.72 -18.84 -29.08
N ARG A 47 14.97 -19.57 -28.25
CA ARG A 47 13.51 -19.44 -28.20
C ARG A 47 13.06 -18.04 -27.80
N ALA A 48 13.75 -17.40 -26.85
CA ALA A 48 13.45 -16.04 -26.44
C ALA A 48 13.69 -15.03 -27.58
N VAL A 49 14.85 -15.10 -28.25
CA VAL A 49 15.17 -14.24 -29.39
C VAL A 49 14.15 -14.46 -30.52
N ALA A 50 13.85 -15.70 -30.87
CA ALA A 50 12.88 -16.03 -31.91
C ALA A 50 11.49 -15.47 -31.60
N TRP A 51 11.05 -15.54 -30.34
CA TRP A 51 9.79 -14.96 -29.89
C TRP A 51 9.77 -13.44 -30.02
N VAL A 52 10.83 -12.74 -29.59
CA VAL A 52 10.95 -11.27 -29.75
C VAL A 52 10.88 -10.86 -31.21
N MET A 53 11.59 -11.57 -32.08
CA MET A 53 11.58 -11.29 -33.52
C MET A 53 10.20 -11.53 -34.15
N ALA A 54 9.43 -12.49 -33.65
CA ALA A 54 8.06 -12.72 -34.10
C ALA A 54 7.12 -11.57 -33.68
N GLU A 55 7.22 -11.10 -32.44
CA GLU A 55 6.45 -9.95 -31.94
C GLU A 55 6.82 -8.65 -32.68
N ASP A 56 8.10 -8.46 -33.02
CA ASP A 56 8.55 -7.31 -33.81
C ASP A 56 7.96 -7.33 -35.22
N ARG A 57 7.99 -8.49 -35.90
CA ARG A 57 7.34 -8.68 -37.22
C ARG A 57 5.83 -8.49 -37.17
N ALA A 58 5.20 -8.84 -36.04
CA ALA A 58 3.77 -8.58 -35.81
C ALA A 58 3.46 -7.10 -35.56
N GLY A 59 4.48 -6.22 -35.47
CA GLY A 59 4.31 -4.80 -35.27
C GLY A 59 3.94 -4.41 -33.85
N ALA A 60 4.32 -5.21 -32.85
CA ALA A 60 4.04 -4.92 -31.45
C ALA A 60 4.49 -3.50 -31.07
N GLU A 61 3.63 -2.76 -30.37
CA GLU A 61 3.88 -1.36 -29.97
C GLU A 61 5.13 -1.24 -29.07
N GLY A 62 5.37 -2.26 -28.26
CA GLY A 62 6.56 -2.38 -27.43
C GLY A 62 6.73 -3.81 -26.96
N ILE A 63 7.99 -4.23 -26.88
CA ILE A 63 8.41 -5.54 -26.38
C ILE A 63 9.24 -5.31 -25.12
N TYR A 64 8.94 -6.05 -24.07
CA TYR A 64 9.42 -5.80 -22.73
C TYR A 64 10.05 -7.04 -22.11
N ARG A 65 11.05 -6.81 -21.28
CA ARG A 65 11.73 -7.79 -20.43
C ARG A 65 11.42 -7.48 -18.98
N ARG A 66 11.05 -8.50 -18.20
CA ARG A 66 10.90 -8.37 -16.74
C ARG A 66 12.26 -8.14 -16.08
N VAL A 67 12.30 -7.34 -15.02
CA VAL A 67 13.53 -7.04 -14.26
C VAL A 67 14.06 -8.23 -13.45
N THR A 68 13.27 -9.30 -13.34
CA THR A 68 13.59 -10.56 -12.66
C THR A 68 13.32 -11.76 -13.57
N THR A 69 14.02 -12.87 -13.35
CA THR A 69 13.51 -14.19 -13.81
C THR A 69 12.34 -14.62 -12.94
N VAL A 70 11.62 -15.64 -13.38
CA VAL A 70 10.39 -16.10 -12.72
C VAL A 70 10.40 -17.60 -12.43
N THR A 71 9.63 -18.04 -11.45
CA THR A 71 9.59 -19.44 -11.00
C THR A 71 8.78 -20.36 -11.91
N SER A 72 7.81 -19.82 -12.65
CA SER A 72 6.87 -20.61 -13.44
C SER A 72 6.35 -19.86 -14.67
N ARG A 73 5.76 -20.60 -15.61
CA ARG A 73 5.04 -20.04 -16.76
C ARG A 73 3.68 -19.50 -16.30
N PHE A 74 3.23 -18.40 -16.88
CA PHE A 74 2.01 -17.72 -16.43
C PHE A 74 0.75 -18.21 -17.15
N PRO A 75 -0.41 -18.16 -16.47
CA PRO A 75 -1.70 -18.25 -17.15
C PRO A 75 -1.89 -17.13 -18.18
N ALA A 76 -2.68 -17.43 -19.22
CA ALA A 76 -3.06 -16.46 -20.23
C ALA A 76 -3.73 -15.21 -19.62
N GLY A 77 -3.44 -14.04 -20.19
CA GLY A 77 -3.93 -12.74 -19.74
C GLY A 77 -3.12 -12.07 -18.62
N THR A 78 -2.17 -12.77 -17.99
CA THR A 78 -1.38 -12.22 -16.86
C THR A 78 0.11 -12.15 -17.19
N ARG A 79 0.82 -11.18 -16.60
CA ARG A 79 2.30 -11.08 -16.62
C ARG A 79 2.99 -11.62 -15.36
N GLY A 80 2.24 -12.36 -14.55
CA GLY A 80 2.64 -12.71 -13.19
C GLY A 80 2.61 -11.52 -12.21
N SER A 81 2.89 -11.84 -10.95
CA SER A 81 2.98 -10.94 -9.81
C SER A 81 4.42 -10.83 -9.31
N ALA A 82 4.69 -9.91 -8.40
CA ALA A 82 6.00 -9.80 -7.73
C ALA A 82 6.44 -11.13 -7.10
N ARG A 83 5.51 -11.89 -6.52
CA ARG A 83 5.76 -13.18 -5.84
C ARG A 83 6.31 -14.27 -6.76
N ASP A 84 6.16 -14.10 -8.07
CA ASP A 84 6.70 -15.04 -9.05
C ASP A 84 8.20 -14.81 -9.35
N SER A 85 8.82 -13.76 -8.81
CA SER A 85 10.23 -13.43 -9.04
C SER A 85 11.18 -14.47 -8.45
N ARG A 86 12.22 -14.84 -9.20
CA ARG A 86 13.20 -15.88 -8.83
C ARG A 86 14.64 -15.38 -8.70
N ALA A 87 15.12 -14.61 -9.65
CA ALA A 87 16.44 -13.99 -9.60
C ALA A 87 16.40 -12.52 -10.01
N LEU A 88 17.20 -11.71 -9.33
CA LEU A 88 17.34 -10.27 -9.54
C LEU A 88 18.76 -9.95 -10.02
N PHE A 89 18.87 -9.02 -10.95
CA PHE A 89 20.14 -8.73 -11.64
C PHE A 89 20.74 -7.38 -11.28
N GLY A 90 19.96 -6.54 -10.61
CA GLY A 90 20.36 -5.20 -10.23
C GLY A 90 19.17 -4.38 -9.79
N MET A 91 19.47 -3.18 -9.33
CA MET A 91 18.47 -2.13 -9.18
C MET A 91 18.33 -1.37 -10.50
N TRP A 92 17.13 -0.87 -10.79
CA TRP A 92 16.81 -0.18 -12.03
C TRP A 92 16.19 1.19 -11.79
N SER A 93 16.26 2.05 -12.79
CA SER A 93 15.38 3.22 -12.92
C SER A 93 14.39 3.03 -14.07
N ASP A 94 13.29 3.76 -14.01
CA ASP A 94 12.36 3.90 -15.13
C ASP A 94 11.95 5.37 -15.22
N ILE A 95 12.83 6.17 -15.85
CA ILE A 95 12.72 7.63 -15.90
C ILE A 95 12.15 8.02 -17.25
N ASP A 96 10.88 8.41 -17.26
CA ASP A 96 10.26 9.01 -18.45
C ASP A 96 10.88 10.39 -18.73
N PHE A 97 11.11 10.71 -20.00
CA PHE A 97 11.56 12.03 -20.44
C PHE A 97 10.87 12.44 -21.74
N GLY A 98 10.86 13.75 -22.00
CA GLY A 98 10.15 14.37 -23.11
C GLY A 98 8.63 14.41 -22.88
N ASN A 99 7.99 15.52 -23.19
CA ASN A 99 6.61 15.81 -22.80
C ASN A 99 5.52 15.23 -23.73
N ASP A 100 5.86 14.78 -24.94
CA ASP A 100 4.85 14.62 -26.01
C ASP A 100 3.73 13.59 -25.77
N LEU A 101 3.84 12.63 -24.83
CA LEU A 101 2.78 11.64 -24.53
C LEU A 101 2.85 11.01 -23.13
N HIS A 102 3.42 11.72 -22.16
CA HIS A 102 3.50 11.22 -20.78
C HIS A 102 2.41 11.85 -19.93
N LYS A 103 1.90 11.10 -18.94
CA LYS A 103 0.84 11.60 -18.04
C LYS A 103 1.36 12.68 -17.08
N ALA A 104 2.65 12.63 -16.74
CA ALA A 104 3.31 13.61 -15.90
C ALA A 104 3.76 14.81 -16.74
N THR A 105 3.52 16.00 -16.24
CA THR A 105 3.86 17.27 -16.91
C THR A 105 5.19 17.85 -16.44
N ASP A 106 5.73 17.32 -15.34
CA ASP A 106 6.97 17.73 -14.67
C ASP A 106 8.11 16.73 -14.96
N LEU A 107 8.35 16.41 -16.22
CA LEU A 107 9.39 15.45 -16.60
C LEU A 107 10.68 16.12 -17.08
N PRO A 108 11.82 15.42 -17.01
CA PRO A 108 13.02 15.81 -17.74
C PRO A 108 12.72 16.09 -19.21
N GLY A 109 13.27 17.16 -19.76
CA GLY A 109 13.06 17.57 -21.15
C GLY A 109 13.75 16.63 -22.14
N ASN A 110 14.85 16.00 -21.74
CA ASN A 110 15.67 15.14 -22.59
C ASN A 110 16.37 14.02 -21.79
N ALA A 111 17.09 13.13 -22.50
CA ALA A 111 17.77 11.99 -21.90
C ALA A 111 18.93 12.38 -20.95
N ASP A 112 19.58 13.53 -21.17
CA ASP A 112 20.68 14.00 -20.32
C ASP A 112 20.14 14.50 -18.97
N GLU A 113 19.04 15.25 -18.98
CA GLU A 113 18.34 15.63 -17.74
C GLU A 113 17.78 14.40 -17.00
N ALA A 114 17.30 13.38 -17.73
CA ALA A 114 16.87 12.13 -17.12
C ALA A 114 18.04 11.40 -16.43
N ARG A 115 19.22 11.44 -17.04
CA ARG A 115 20.45 10.85 -16.47
C ARG A 115 20.87 11.57 -15.18
N ASP A 116 20.71 12.89 -15.11
CA ASP A 116 21.06 13.68 -13.92
C ASP A 116 20.25 13.28 -12.67
N VAL A 117 19.08 12.65 -12.80
CA VAL A 117 18.31 12.13 -11.65
C VAL A 117 19.16 11.22 -10.76
N GLN A 118 19.98 10.34 -11.35
CA GLN A 118 20.91 9.47 -10.62
C GLN A 118 21.97 10.27 -9.85
N ARG A 119 22.51 11.31 -10.48
CA ARG A 119 23.51 12.21 -9.88
C ARG A 119 22.93 12.98 -8.70
N PHE A 120 21.73 13.54 -8.85
CA PHE A 120 21.04 14.26 -7.76
C PHE A 120 20.58 13.31 -6.64
N ALA A 121 20.30 12.05 -6.97
CA ALA A 121 20.07 10.99 -6.00
C ALA A 121 21.36 10.54 -5.28
N LYS A 122 22.53 11.06 -5.68
CA LYS A 122 23.87 10.71 -5.16
C LYS A 122 24.22 9.23 -5.30
N LEU A 123 23.63 8.57 -6.30
CA LEU A 123 23.95 7.21 -6.63
C LEU A 123 25.33 7.13 -7.31
N PRO A 124 26.06 6.00 -7.16
CA PRO A 124 27.34 5.82 -7.80
C PRO A 124 27.19 5.72 -9.34
N PRO A 125 28.30 5.69 -10.09
CA PRO A 125 28.25 5.49 -11.54
C PRO A 125 27.40 4.26 -11.91
N PRO A 126 26.60 4.34 -12.99
CA PRO A 126 25.76 3.23 -13.37
C PRO A 126 26.57 2.08 -13.96
N THR A 127 26.03 0.87 -13.89
CA THR A 127 26.55 -0.27 -14.65
C THR A 127 26.21 -0.15 -16.12
N ARG A 128 24.93 0.11 -16.41
CA ARG A 128 24.40 0.11 -17.78
C ARG A 128 23.32 1.17 -17.89
N VAL A 129 23.25 1.84 -19.03
CA VAL A 129 22.17 2.78 -19.35
C VAL A 129 21.51 2.35 -20.64
N GLU A 130 20.19 2.16 -20.59
CA GLU A 130 19.34 1.78 -21.72
C GLU A 130 18.40 2.95 -22.05
N ASN A 131 18.34 3.36 -23.32
CA ASN A 131 17.40 4.36 -23.80
C ASN A 131 16.29 3.66 -24.59
N SER A 132 15.05 3.80 -24.14
CA SER A 132 13.87 3.17 -24.75
C SER A 132 13.16 4.03 -25.81
N GLY A 133 13.74 5.20 -26.16
CA GLY A 133 13.18 6.19 -27.07
C GLY A 133 12.21 7.20 -26.43
N ALA A 134 11.82 7.00 -25.17
CA ALA A 134 11.01 7.96 -24.39
C ALA A 134 11.19 7.82 -22.87
N GLY A 135 12.16 6.99 -22.45
CA GLY A 135 12.46 6.72 -21.06
C GLY A 135 13.87 6.13 -20.94
N LEU A 136 14.52 6.41 -19.82
CA LEU A 136 15.90 6.03 -19.53
C LEU A 136 15.93 5.01 -18.39
N TYR A 137 16.49 3.84 -18.67
CA TYR A 137 16.67 2.76 -17.70
C TYR A 137 18.12 2.69 -17.30
N VAL A 138 18.42 3.15 -16.09
CA VAL A 138 19.74 3.10 -15.53
C VAL A 138 19.80 1.93 -14.57
N TRP A 139 20.72 1.02 -14.85
CA TRP A 139 20.94 -0.19 -14.09
C TRP A 139 22.17 -0.06 -13.20
N THR A 140 22.01 -0.49 -11.96
CA THR A 140 23.10 -0.76 -11.02
C THR A 140 23.09 -2.27 -10.81
N GLU A 141 23.84 -2.99 -11.65
CA GLU A 141 23.80 -4.46 -11.72
C GLU A 141 24.69 -5.11 -10.66
N PHE A 142 24.26 -6.28 -10.20
CA PHE A 142 24.99 -7.05 -9.21
C PHE A 142 26.19 -7.79 -9.83
N ASP A 143 27.21 -8.07 -9.02
CA ASP A 143 28.37 -8.90 -9.41
C ASP A 143 27.98 -10.31 -9.87
N ARG A 144 26.89 -10.84 -9.33
CA ARG A 144 26.18 -12.03 -9.80
C ARG A 144 24.68 -11.87 -9.62
N PRO A 145 23.84 -12.62 -10.36
CA PRO A 145 22.41 -12.67 -10.09
C PRO A 145 22.15 -13.09 -8.64
N LEU A 146 21.25 -12.38 -7.97
CA LEU A 146 20.82 -12.70 -6.62
C LEU A 146 19.53 -13.52 -6.66
N VAL A 147 19.54 -14.64 -5.95
CA VAL A 147 18.42 -15.56 -5.85
C VAL A 147 17.50 -15.16 -4.69
N ILE A 148 16.24 -14.90 -5.02
CA ILE A 148 15.19 -14.68 -4.01
C ILE A 148 14.83 -16.02 -3.36
N GLY A 149 14.95 -16.07 -2.03
CA GLY A 149 14.78 -17.27 -1.21
C GLY A 149 16.09 -17.97 -0.82
N GLU A 150 17.23 -17.59 -1.42
CA GLU A 150 18.55 -18.14 -1.05
C GLU A 150 19.50 -17.01 -0.61
N ASP A 151 19.72 -15.99 -1.45
CA ASP A 151 20.63 -14.88 -1.16
C ASP A 151 19.97 -13.77 -0.33
N LEU A 152 18.68 -13.55 -0.56
CA LEU A 152 17.82 -12.61 0.16
C LEU A 152 16.38 -13.11 0.12
N ASP A 153 15.59 -12.78 1.14
CA ASP A 153 14.18 -13.11 1.12
C ASP A 153 13.37 -12.14 0.23
N PHE A 154 12.10 -12.48 0.00
CA PHE A 154 11.21 -11.67 -0.84
C PHE A 154 10.98 -10.26 -0.28
N GLU A 155 10.84 -10.14 1.04
CA GLU A 155 10.52 -8.86 1.69
C GLU A 155 11.73 -7.93 1.62
N GLU A 156 12.94 -8.46 1.77
CA GLU A 156 14.18 -7.73 1.56
C GLU A 156 14.33 -7.29 0.09
N ALA A 157 14.09 -8.18 -0.88
CA ALA A 157 14.17 -7.84 -2.30
C ALA A 157 13.18 -6.72 -2.67
N ALA A 158 11.94 -6.83 -2.20
CA ALA A 158 10.93 -5.81 -2.40
C ALA A 158 11.29 -4.51 -1.68
N GLY A 159 11.80 -4.60 -0.45
CA GLY A 159 12.24 -3.45 0.35
C GLY A 159 13.38 -2.68 -0.32
N LEU A 160 14.42 -3.36 -0.79
CA LEU A 160 15.53 -2.76 -1.52
C LEU A 160 15.06 -2.08 -2.81
N ALA A 161 14.22 -2.74 -3.61
CA ALA A 161 13.64 -2.13 -4.80
C ALA A 161 12.84 -0.86 -4.44
N GLY A 162 12.04 -0.91 -3.38
CA GLY A 162 11.28 0.23 -2.86
C GLY A 162 12.15 1.39 -2.41
N ASP A 163 13.18 1.12 -1.61
CA ASP A 163 14.15 2.11 -1.13
C ASP A 163 14.90 2.74 -2.31
N TRP A 164 15.31 1.95 -3.30
CA TRP A 164 15.98 2.44 -4.51
C TRP A 164 15.13 3.42 -5.31
N GLN A 165 13.84 3.11 -5.52
CA GLN A 165 12.94 4.04 -6.20
C GLN A 165 12.68 5.31 -5.38
N ASN A 166 12.71 5.23 -4.04
CA ASN A 166 12.57 6.43 -3.19
C ASN A 166 13.82 7.32 -3.26
N ILE A 167 15.01 6.73 -3.42
CA ILE A 167 16.26 7.46 -3.67
C ILE A 167 16.18 8.23 -4.99
N LEU A 168 15.76 7.55 -6.07
CA LEU A 168 15.58 8.17 -7.38
C LEU A 168 14.50 9.26 -7.38
N LEU A 169 13.37 9.02 -6.71
CA LEU A 169 12.32 10.02 -6.50
C LEU A 169 12.84 11.27 -5.79
N ALA A 170 13.73 11.11 -4.80
CA ALA A 170 14.33 12.25 -4.11
C ALA A 170 15.26 13.04 -5.05
N GLY A 171 16.07 12.35 -5.86
CA GLY A 171 16.88 12.98 -6.90
C GLY A 171 16.04 13.77 -7.90
N ALA A 172 14.97 13.16 -8.43
CA ALA A 172 14.04 13.81 -9.35
C ALA A 172 13.40 15.07 -8.72
N LYS A 173 12.97 14.97 -7.45
CA LYS A 173 12.41 16.12 -6.71
C LYS A 173 13.39 17.26 -6.51
N THR A 174 14.68 16.97 -6.30
CA THR A 174 15.71 18.01 -6.23
C THR A 174 15.82 18.79 -7.53
N MET A 175 15.53 18.15 -8.66
CA MET A 175 15.49 18.77 -9.98
C MET A 175 14.13 19.41 -10.33
N GLY A 176 13.13 19.29 -9.44
CA GLY A 176 11.77 19.77 -9.72
C GLY A 176 10.95 18.85 -10.61
N PHE A 177 11.38 17.59 -10.79
CA PHE A 177 10.70 16.62 -11.63
C PHE A 177 9.86 15.60 -10.84
N GLY A 178 8.83 15.11 -11.52
CA GLY A 178 8.07 13.94 -11.17
C GLY A 178 8.86 12.67 -11.43
N TYR A 179 8.42 11.58 -10.80
CA TYR A 179 9.00 10.25 -10.99
C TYR A 179 7.88 9.22 -11.03
N GLY A 180 8.01 8.22 -11.90
CA GLY A 180 6.96 7.25 -12.20
C GLY A 180 6.37 6.58 -10.96
N THR A 181 5.07 6.30 -11.00
CA THR A 181 4.39 5.48 -9.98
C THR A 181 4.44 4.00 -10.38
N GLY A 182 4.51 3.08 -9.41
CA GLY A 182 4.53 1.64 -9.67
C GLY A 182 5.84 1.09 -10.29
N VAL A 183 6.92 1.87 -10.28
CA VAL A 183 8.23 1.48 -10.82
C VAL A 183 9.05 0.59 -9.86
N ARG A 184 8.60 0.44 -8.61
CA ARG A 184 9.26 -0.35 -7.54
C ARG A 184 8.99 -1.85 -7.57
N ASP A 185 8.03 -2.28 -8.40
CA ASP A 185 7.53 -3.66 -8.39
C ASP A 185 8.57 -4.63 -8.96
N LEU A 186 8.82 -5.76 -8.30
CA LEU A 186 9.69 -6.82 -8.81
C LEU A 186 9.14 -7.48 -10.11
N ALA A 187 7.85 -7.30 -10.39
CA ALA A 187 7.23 -7.64 -11.68
C ALA A 187 7.34 -6.53 -12.74
N ARG A 188 8.16 -5.49 -12.52
CA ARG A 188 8.38 -4.43 -13.51
C ARG A 188 8.93 -5.02 -14.80
N VAL A 189 8.44 -4.50 -15.92
CA VAL A 189 8.92 -4.81 -17.26
C VAL A 189 9.44 -3.53 -17.91
N LEU A 190 10.58 -3.62 -18.58
CA LEU A 190 11.26 -2.51 -19.27
C LEU A 190 11.40 -2.85 -20.74
N ARG A 191 11.37 -1.86 -21.64
CA ARG A 191 11.55 -2.12 -23.08
C ARG A 191 12.92 -2.74 -23.35
N LEU A 192 12.93 -3.79 -24.16
CA LEU A 192 14.13 -4.59 -24.41
C LEU A 192 15.06 -3.89 -25.43
N PRO A 193 16.35 -3.66 -25.13
CA PRO A 193 17.31 -3.20 -26.13
C PRO A 193 17.35 -4.09 -27.37
N GLY A 194 17.53 -3.47 -28.53
CA GLY A 194 17.45 -4.14 -29.83
C GLY A 194 16.02 -4.25 -30.39
N THR A 195 14.99 -3.81 -29.66
CA THR A 195 13.61 -3.73 -30.16
C THR A 195 13.19 -2.30 -30.48
N VAL A 196 12.12 -2.12 -31.25
CA VAL A 196 11.62 -0.79 -31.63
C VAL A 196 10.44 -0.39 -30.73
N ASN A 197 10.54 0.79 -30.13
CA ASN A 197 9.41 1.45 -29.47
C ASN A 197 8.51 2.09 -30.53
N ARG A 198 7.33 1.51 -30.76
CA ARG A 198 6.31 1.97 -31.72
C ARG A 198 5.10 2.62 -31.04
N LYS A 199 5.29 3.17 -29.82
CA LYS A 199 4.22 3.84 -29.06
C LYS A 199 3.47 4.84 -29.96
N LEU A 200 2.17 4.62 -30.09
CA LEU A 200 1.31 5.42 -30.97
C LEU A 200 1.42 6.91 -30.62
N GLY A 201 1.55 7.75 -31.64
CA GLY A 201 1.75 9.20 -31.49
C GLY A 201 3.21 9.63 -31.31
N ARG A 202 4.20 8.71 -31.40
CA ARG A 202 5.63 9.03 -31.43
C ARG A 202 6.30 8.47 -32.67
N VAL A 203 7.43 9.06 -33.04
CA VAL A 203 8.32 8.52 -34.05
C VAL A 203 8.88 7.18 -33.53
N PRO A 204 8.75 6.07 -34.28
CA PRO A 204 9.35 4.80 -33.90
C PRO A 204 10.83 4.98 -33.59
N THR A 205 11.28 4.46 -32.46
CA THR A 205 12.66 4.66 -31.99
C THR A 205 13.25 3.33 -31.51
N LEU A 206 14.48 3.03 -31.92
CA LEU A 206 15.19 1.83 -31.47
C LEU A 206 15.55 1.96 -29.98
N CYS A 207 15.25 0.93 -29.20
CA CYS A 207 15.72 0.80 -27.82
C CYS A 207 17.19 0.39 -27.84
N LYS A 208 18.07 1.14 -27.18
CA LYS A 208 19.53 0.96 -27.25
C LYS A 208 20.15 0.87 -25.86
N VAL A 209 21.19 0.07 -25.72
CA VAL A 209 22.18 0.28 -24.66
C VAL A 209 23.03 1.48 -25.10
N VAL A 210 23.05 2.55 -24.31
CA VAL A 210 23.82 3.77 -24.60
C VAL A 210 25.11 3.85 -23.79
N GLU A 211 25.23 3.04 -22.73
CA GLU A 211 26.42 2.92 -21.89
C GLU A 211 26.45 1.55 -21.21
N ASP A 212 27.63 0.93 -21.13
CA ASP A 212 27.93 -0.23 -20.29
C ASP A 212 29.35 -0.04 -19.74
N THR A 213 29.47 0.18 -18.43
CA THR A 213 30.73 0.51 -17.76
C THR A 213 31.46 -0.73 -17.25
N GLY A 214 30.82 -1.90 -17.25
CA GLY A 214 31.35 -3.11 -16.65
C GLY A 214 31.37 -3.12 -15.11
N ILE A 215 31.06 -2.00 -14.44
CA ILE A 215 31.04 -1.91 -12.97
C ILE A 215 29.91 -2.80 -12.43
N ARG A 216 30.18 -3.51 -11.33
CA ARG A 216 29.21 -4.35 -10.63
C ARG A 216 29.24 -4.10 -9.12
N TYR A 217 28.13 -4.38 -8.46
CA TYR A 217 27.93 -4.11 -7.04
C TYR A 217 27.58 -5.38 -6.29
N SER A 218 28.14 -5.58 -5.11
CA SER A 218 27.70 -6.67 -4.22
C SER A 218 26.32 -6.32 -3.61
N LEU A 219 25.64 -7.32 -3.06
CA LEU A 219 24.41 -7.08 -2.28
C LEU A 219 24.67 -6.13 -1.10
N ASP A 220 25.83 -6.24 -0.44
CA ASP A 220 26.17 -5.39 0.69
C ASP A 220 26.44 -3.94 0.29
N ASP A 221 27.02 -3.70 -0.90
CA ASP A 221 27.12 -2.35 -1.47
C ASP A 221 25.74 -1.72 -1.67
N ILE A 222 24.80 -2.49 -2.22
CA ILE A 222 23.43 -2.02 -2.47
C ILE A 222 22.68 -1.78 -1.17
N ARG A 223 22.82 -2.66 -0.16
CA ARG A 223 22.26 -2.45 1.19
C ARG A 223 22.78 -1.16 1.81
N LYS A 224 24.09 -0.93 1.73
CA LYS A 224 24.74 0.27 2.26
C LYS A 224 24.23 1.53 1.55
N LEU A 225 24.22 1.53 0.23
CA LEU A 225 23.69 2.64 -0.58
C LEU A 225 22.23 2.92 -0.24
N ALA A 226 21.40 1.88 -0.13
CA ALA A 226 20.01 2.02 0.27
C ALA A 226 19.88 2.63 1.67
N ALA A 227 20.66 2.17 2.64
CA ALA A 227 20.65 2.70 4.00
C ALA A 227 21.11 4.16 4.10
N ASP A 228 22.16 4.52 3.36
CA ASP A 228 22.80 5.84 3.41
C ASP A 228 21.99 6.90 2.66
N LEU A 229 21.41 6.54 1.52
CA LEU A 229 20.80 7.50 0.59
C LEU A 229 19.29 7.56 0.70
N LYS A 230 18.62 6.54 1.25
CA LYS A 230 17.16 6.56 1.30
C LYS A 230 16.68 7.77 2.10
N PRO A 231 15.67 8.49 1.58
CA PRO A 231 15.06 9.56 2.33
C PRO A 231 14.54 9.00 3.66
N LYS A 232 15.04 9.55 4.77
CA LYS A 232 14.48 9.23 6.08
C LYS A 232 12.99 9.60 6.05
N PRO A 233 12.11 8.76 6.62
CA PRO A 233 10.72 9.15 6.80
C PRO A 233 10.70 10.54 7.42
N LYS A 234 10.06 11.52 6.76
CA LYS A 234 9.83 12.80 7.41
C LYS A 234 9.00 12.47 8.64
N GLU A 235 9.60 12.63 9.82
CA GLU A 235 8.86 12.71 11.05
C GLU A 235 7.80 13.78 10.81
N ARG A 236 6.54 13.37 10.76
CA ARG A 236 5.46 14.32 10.49
C ARG A 236 5.50 15.26 11.69
N ALA A 237 6.00 16.49 11.47
CA ALA A 237 5.76 17.55 12.43
C ALA A 237 4.26 17.49 12.73
N ALA A 238 3.91 17.41 14.02
CA ALA A 238 2.52 17.55 14.44
C ALA A 238 1.93 18.71 13.62
N PRO A 239 0.75 18.53 13.00
CA PRO A 239 0.21 19.53 12.10
C PRO A 239 0.29 20.88 12.82
N LYS A 240 1.05 21.82 12.25
CA LYS A 240 1.05 23.20 12.75
C LYS A 240 -0.41 23.61 12.79
N PRO A 241 -0.92 24.16 13.92
CA PRO A 241 -2.27 24.69 13.99
C PRO A 241 -2.47 25.55 12.74
N SER A 242 -3.40 25.15 11.89
CA SER A 242 -3.71 25.89 10.68
C SER A 242 -3.99 27.33 11.07
N ALA A 243 -3.29 28.28 10.44
CA ALA A 243 -3.57 29.70 10.59
C ALA A 243 -5.09 29.93 10.41
N PRO A 244 -5.69 30.85 11.18
CA PRO A 244 -7.14 31.05 11.13
C PRO A 244 -7.54 31.35 9.69
N ARG A 245 -8.28 30.43 9.07
CA ARG A 245 -8.96 30.73 7.81
C ARG A 245 -9.95 31.85 8.11
N GLY A 246 -9.89 32.90 7.29
CA GLY A 246 -10.74 34.07 7.39
C GLY A 246 -12.19 33.66 7.61
N ASN A 247 -12.75 34.19 8.69
CA ASN A 247 -14.08 33.93 9.18
C ASN A 247 -15.11 34.53 8.21
N THR A 248 -15.61 33.77 7.24
CA THR A 248 -16.94 34.06 6.69
C THR A 248 -17.96 33.48 7.66
N SER A 249 -18.32 34.35 8.60
CA SER A 249 -19.38 34.18 9.59
C SER A 249 -20.63 33.52 8.98
N ARG A 250 -20.89 32.27 9.37
CA ARG A 250 -22.26 31.79 9.59
C ARG A 250 -22.42 31.55 11.08
N THR A 251 -23.12 32.48 11.71
CA THR A 251 -23.61 32.41 13.09
C THR A 251 -24.46 31.16 13.27
N GLY A 252 -23.88 30.16 13.90
CA GLY A 252 -24.56 28.99 14.45
C GLY A 252 -23.93 28.64 15.80
N PRO A 253 -24.68 28.07 16.76
CA PRO A 253 -24.20 27.87 18.12
C PRO A 253 -22.97 26.97 18.11
N THR A 254 -21.89 27.42 18.77
CA THR A 254 -20.67 26.64 19.01
C THR A 254 -21.01 25.36 19.76
N ARG A 255 -21.08 24.23 19.05
CA ARG A 255 -21.09 22.90 19.67
C ARG A 255 -19.65 22.49 19.93
N SER A 256 -19.24 22.51 21.18
CA SER A 256 -17.92 22.09 21.67
C SER A 256 -17.76 20.56 21.74
N GLY A 257 -18.22 19.83 20.71
CA GLY A 257 -18.16 18.36 20.66
C GLY A 257 -17.59 17.88 19.32
N ARG A 258 -16.89 16.75 19.34
CA ARG A 258 -16.37 16.09 18.12
C ARG A 258 -17.53 15.75 17.18
N GLY A 259 -17.38 16.08 15.90
CA GLY A 259 -18.43 15.85 14.90
C GLY A 259 -18.52 14.39 14.45
N PRO A 260 -19.67 13.92 13.91
CA PRO A 260 -19.84 12.53 13.46
C PRO A 260 -18.78 12.04 12.46
N MET A 261 -18.30 12.92 11.57
CA MET A 261 -17.25 12.61 10.60
C MET A 261 -15.89 12.36 11.25
N GLU A 262 -15.59 13.09 12.32
CA GLU A 262 -14.36 12.92 13.10
C GLU A 262 -14.42 11.64 13.92
N ILE A 263 -15.57 11.35 14.53
CA ILE A 263 -15.82 10.10 15.24
C ILE A 263 -15.65 8.91 14.28
N LEU A 264 -16.30 8.93 13.12
CA LEU A 264 -16.14 7.88 12.10
C LEU A 264 -14.66 7.70 11.71
N GLY A 265 -13.90 8.80 11.64
CA GLY A 265 -12.46 8.79 11.36
C GLY A 265 -11.58 8.11 12.41
N ASP A 266 -12.04 8.00 13.66
CA ASP A 266 -11.33 7.28 14.74
C ASP A 266 -11.49 5.76 14.65
N HIS A 267 -12.48 5.28 13.89
CA HIS A 267 -12.75 3.86 13.71
C HIS A 267 -12.12 3.34 12.41
N ALA A 268 -11.37 2.25 12.50
CA ALA A 268 -10.76 1.61 11.33
C ALA A 268 -11.79 0.83 10.49
N CYS A 269 -12.76 1.53 9.92
CA CYS A 269 -13.97 0.96 9.32
C CYS A 269 -14.09 1.15 7.80
N CYS A 270 -13.04 1.63 7.10
CA CYS A 270 -13.08 1.77 5.64
C CYS A 270 -13.42 0.45 4.93
N GLY A 271 -12.97 -0.70 5.44
CA GLY A 271 -13.30 -2.01 4.88
C GLY A 271 -14.80 -2.33 4.96
N GLU A 272 -15.43 -2.04 6.09
CA GLU A 272 -16.86 -2.30 6.31
C GLU A 272 -17.74 -1.39 5.44
N ILE A 273 -17.34 -0.11 5.30
CA ILE A 273 -17.97 0.84 4.38
C ILE A 273 -17.87 0.34 2.92
N LEU A 274 -16.70 -0.17 2.52
CA LEU A 274 -16.46 -0.71 1.18
C LEU A 274 -17.31 -1.96 0.89
N MET A 275 -17.45 -2.87 1.86
CA MET A 275 -18.30 -4.06 1.72
C MET A 275 -19.76 -3.69 1.40
N HIS A 276 -20.26 -2.58 1.97
CA HIS A 276 -21.63 -2.12 1.75
C HIS A 276 -21.92 -1.63 0.33
N VAL A 277 -20.89 -1.17 -0.38
CA VAL A 277 -20.99 -0.81 -1.79
C VAL A 277 -20.60 -1.95 -2.72
N GLY A 278 -20.40 -3.17 -2.20
CA GLY A 278 -20.12 -4.37 -2.96
C GLY A 278 -18.63 -4.60 -3.28
N ALA A 279 -17.73 -3.87 -2.64
CA ALA A 279 -16.29 -4.13 -2.76
C ALA A 279 -15.89 -5.32 -1.88
N THR A 280 -14.95 -6.13 -2.35
CA THR A 280 -14.51 -7.35 -1.67
C THR A 280 -13.05 -7.28 -1.28
N TYR A 281 -12.73 -7.80 -0.11
CA TYR A 281 -11.34 -7.95 0.32
C TYR A 281 -10.64 -8.95 -0.61
N ALA A 282 -9.45 -8.58 -1.11
CA ALA A 282 -8.68 -9.45 -2.00
C ALA A 282 -7.51 -10.11 -1.26
N GLU A 283 -6.57 -9.30 -0.77
CA GLU A 283 -5.38 -9.80 -0.08
C GLU A 283 -4.70 -8.72 0.76
N GLN A 284 -3.87 -9.14 1.71
CA GLN A 284 -2.95 -8.25 2.43
C GLN A 284 -1.69 -8.13 1.59
N LEU A 285 -1.35 -6.91 1.15
CA LEU A 285 -0.10 -6.70 0.45
C LEU A 285 1.05 -6.66 1.47
N PRO A 286 2.09 -7.50 1.30
CA PRO A 286 3.36 -7.39 2.02
C PRO A 286 4.01 -6.04 1.70
N GLY A 287 4.84 -5.55 2.63
CA GLY A 287 5.16 -4.14 2.80
C GLY A 287 5.75 -3.45 1.57
N ASN A 288 5.28 -2.22 1.30
CA ASN A 288 5.95 -1.11 0.59
C ASN A 288 5.03 0.11 0.35
N CYS A 289 3.87 0.21 1.01
CA CYS A 289 3.01 1.39 0.93
C CYS A 289 3.73 2.59 1.60
N SER A 290 3.97 3.66 0.85
CA SER A 290 4.60 4.89 1.37
C SER A 290 3.79 5.56 2.49
N TYR A 291 2.51 5.21 2.63
CA TYR A 291 1.63 5.73 3.67
C TYR A 291 1.60 4.90 4.96
N CYS A 292 1.67 3.57 4.88
CA CYS A 292 1.45 2.70 6.05
C CYS A 292 2.33 1.44 6.13
N GLY A 293 3.32 1.29 5.26
CA GLY A 293 4.14 0.07 5.20
C GLY A 293 3.38 -1.07 4.52
N SER A 294 2.27 -1.54 5.09
CA SER A 294 1.44 -2.62 4.53
C SER A 294 0.00 -2.13 4.32
N CYS A 295 -0.59 -2.40 3.14
CA CYS A 295 -1.99 -2.06 2.86
C CYS A 295 -2.76 -3.32 2.42
N GLN A 296 -4.06 -3.31 2.68
CA GLN A 296 -4.98 -4.31 2.15
C GLN A 296 -5.39 -3.89 0.75
N ARG A 297 -5.38 -4.86 -0.18
CA ARG A 297 -5.94 -4.69 -1.51
C ARG A 297 -7.40 -5.11 -1.51
N TRP A 298 -8.24 -4.28 -2.11
CA TRP A 298 -9.66 -4.53 -2.26
C TRP A 298 -10.07 -4.47 -3.73
N ASN A 299 -11.03 -5.31 -4.10
CA ASN A 299 -11.62 -5.37 -5.43
C ASN A 299 -12.92 -4.56 -5.44
N ARG A 300 -13.15 -3.77 -6.49
CA ARG A 300 -14.41 -3.02 -6.66
C ARG A 300 -15.57 -3.97 -7.04
N PRO A 301 -16.83 -3.51 -6.99
CA PRO A 301 -17.95 -4.28 -7.52
C PRO A 301 -17.76 -4.61 -8.99
N GLY A 302 -18.09 -5.85 -9.38
CA GLY A 302 -17.94 -6.33 -10.76
C GLY A 302 -16.50 -6.44 -11.24
N TRP A 303 -15.54 -6.60 -10.32
CA TRP A 303 -14.15 -6.85 -10.65
C TRP A 303 -13.94 -8.31 -11.04
N ASP A 304 -13.20 -8.54 -12.11
CA ASP A 304 -12.80 -9.86 -12.61
C ASP A 304 -11.28 -9.93 -12.86
N ASP A 305 -10.78 -11.10 -13.24
CA ASP A 305 -9.35 -11.34 -13.45
C ASP A 305 -8.74 -10.53 -14.62
N THR A 306 -9.56 -9.85 -15.43
CA THR A 306 -9.10 -8.96 -16.50
C THR A 306 -8.88 -7.52 -16.03
N CYS A 307 -9.40 -7.17 -14.85
CA CYS A 307 -9.32 -5.83 -14.30
C CYS A 307 -7.94 -5.55 -13.67
N SER A 308 -7.51 -4.28 -13.72
CA SER A 308 -6.28 -3.85 -13.03
C SER A 308 -6.36 -4.18 -11.54
N LYS A 309 -5.26 -4.74 -11.01
CA LYS A 309 -5.09 -5.06 -9.58
C LYS A 309 -4.83 -3.80 -8.74
N ASP A 310 -4.49 -2.66 -9.36
CA ASP A 310 -4.26 -1.38 -8.71
C ASP A 310 -5.55 -0.53 -8.68
N GLY A 311 -6.45 -0.78 -7.73
CA GLY A 311 -7.76 -0.13 -7.68
C GLY A 311 -8.12 0.50 -6.33
N ILE A 312 -8.01 -0.26 -5.24
CA ILE A 312 -8.39 0.17 -3.89
C ILE A 312 -7.33 -0.33 -2.91
N ALA A 313 -6.76 0.60 -2.14
CA ALA A 313 -5.82 0.30 -1.07
C ALA A 313 -6.40 0.79 0.26
N VAL A 314 -6.70 -0.14 1.16
CA VAL A 314 -7.09 0.17 2.53
C VAL A 314 -5.84 0.13 3.42
N HIS A 315 -5.64 1.20 4.19
CA HIS A 315 -4.44 1.44 4.96
C HIS A 315 -4.71 1.29 6.44
N LYS A 316 -3.67 0.90 7.21
CA LYS A 316 -3.71 0.85 8.68
C LYS A 316 -4.97 0.13 9.19
N ASP A 317 -5.21 -1.07 8.67
CA ASP A 317 -6.31 -1.96 9.06
C ASP A 317 -7.72 -1.35 8.93
N GLY A 318 -7.90 -0.37 8.04
CA GLY A 318 -9.22 0.27 7.82
C GLY A 318 -9.30 1.72 8.25
N ALA A 319 -8.24 2.31 8.82
CA ALA A 319 -8.26 3.69 9.28
C ALA A 319 -8.15 4.73 8.15
N ALA A 320 -7.79 4.31 6.94
CA ALA A 320 -7.83 5.16 5.77
C ALA A 320 -7.95 4.33 4.49
N VAL A 321 -8.34 4.96 3.39
CA VAL A 321 -8.40 4.31 2.07
C VAL A 321 -7.87 5.23 0.96
N THR A 322 -7.36 4.63 -0.10
CA THR A 322 -7.11 5.31 -1.38
C THR A 322 -7.77 4.52 -2.49
N ILE A 323 -8.67 5.17 -3.24
CA ILE A 323 -9.28 4.62 -4.46
C ILE A 323 -8.56 5.27 -5.64
N ARG A 324 -7.92 4.47 -6.50
CA ARG A 324 -7.08 4.95 -7.62
C ARG A 324 -7.71 4.73 -8.99
N SER A 325 -8.83 4.02 -9.05
CA SER A 325 -9.57 3.78 -10.29
C SER A 325 -10.63 4.86 -10.49
N ASP A 326 -10.70 5.39 -11.70
CA ASP A 326 -11.72 6.29 -12.22
C ASP A 326 -13.05 5.62 -12.56
N ASN A 327 -13.14 4.30 -12.39
CA ASN A 327 -14.33 3.51 -12.72
C ASN A 327 -14.90 2.77 -11.49
N PHE A 328 -14.75 3.33 -10.29
CA PHE A 328 -15.42 2.85 -9.09
C PHE A 328 -16.86 3.39 -9.07
N PRO A 329 -17.90 2.54 -9.13
CA PRO A 329 -19.29 3.02 -9.17
C PRO A 329 -19.64 3.84 -7.92
N GLY A 330 -20.13 5.07 -8.12
CA GLY A 330 -20.64 5.92 -7.03
C GLY A 330 -19.60 6.75 -6.27
N ILE A 331 -18.29 6.62 -6.54
CA ILE A 331 -17.30 7.52 -5.93
C ILE A 331 -17.25 8.86 -6.69
N THR A 332 -17.10 9.97 -5.97
CA THR A 332 -16.88 11.28 -6.59
C THR A 332 -15.50 11.40 -7.23
N ALA A 333 -15.40 12.12 -8.35
CA ALA A 333 -14.13 12.39 -9.03
C ALA A 333 -13.07 13.05 -8.13
N ALA A 334 -13.50 13.95 -7.25
CA ALA A 334 -12.63 14.66 -6.31
C ALA A 334 -12.00 13.78 -5.22
N ALA A 335 -12.52 12.56 -5.03
CA ALA A 335 -12.02 11.62 -4.01
C ALA A 335 -10.99 10.63 -4.58
N ILE A 336 -10.89 10.51 -5.91
CA ILE A 336 -9.96 9.59 -6.58
C ILE A 336 -8.51 10.06 -6.38
N GLY A 337 -7.62 9.14 -6.04
CA GLY A 337 -6.19 9.40 -5.86
C GLY A 337 -5.83 10.02 -4.51
N HIS A 338 -6.81 10.37 -3.68
CA HIS A 338 -6.59 10.94 -2.34
C HIS A 338 -6.68 9.89 -1.23
N VAL A 339 -6.01 10.16 -0.10
CA VAL A 339 -6.17 9.36 1.12
C VAL A 339 -7.37 9.91 1.87
N LEU A 340 -8.39 9.08 2.04
CA LEU A 340 -9.65 9.44 2.69
C LEU A 340 -9.73 8.79 4.07
N SER A 341 -10.23 9.54 5.05
CA SER A 341 -10.72 8.95 6.30
C SER A 341 -12.01 8.16 6.07
N PRO A 342 -12.43 7.30 7.00
CA PRO A 342 -13.74 6.65 6.95
C PRO A 342 -14.91 7.63 6.77
N GLY A 343 -14.89 8.78 7.46
CA GLY A 343 -15.84 9.89 7.26
C GLY A 343 -15.89 10.36 5.80
N GLN A 344 -14.72 10.71 5.26
CA GLN A 344 -14.61 11.24 3.90
C GLN A 344 -14.99 10.20 2.85
N LEU A 345 -14.65 8.93 3.07
CA LEU A 345 -15.07 7.81 2.24
C LEU A 345 -16.61 7.68 2.23
N PHE A 346 -17.24 7.73 3.39
CA PHE A 346 -18.70 7.63 3.52
C PHE A 346 -19.40 8.78 2.79
N ALA A 347 -18.94 10.03 2.97
CA ALA A 347 -19.48 11.18 2.26
C ALA A 347 -19.29 11.06 0.74
N ALA A 348 -18.12 10.62 0.28
CA ALA A 348 -17.82 10.48 -1.14
C ALA A 348 -18.64 9.38 -1.84
N LEU A 349 -18.99 8.30 -1.14
CA LEU A 349 -19.77 7.19 -1.69
C LEU A 349 -21.28 7.40 -1.64
N HIS A 350 -21.79 8.05 -0.57
CA HIS A 350 -23.22 8.06 -0.29
C HIS A 350 -23.86 9.46 -0.39
N HIS A 351 -23.06 10.52 -0.40
CA HIS A 351 -23.56 11.91 -0.39
C HIS A 351 -22.85 12.81 -1.40
N GLY A 352 -22.21 12.25 -2.44
CA GLY A 352 -21.56 13.06 -3.48
C GLY A 352 -20.44 13.96 -2.94
N GLY A 353 -19.81 13.57 -1.83
CA GLY A 353 -18.78 14.36 -1.15
C GLY A 353 -19.33 15.43 -0.19
N ASP A 354 -20.64 15.54 -0.01
CA ASP A 354 -21.24 16.46 0.96
C ASP A 354 -21.07 15.92 2.39
N GLU A 355 -20.01 16.36 3.06
CA GLU A 355 -19.71 16.00 4.46
C GLU A 355 -20.79 16.48 5.43
N SER A 356 -21.55 17.53 5.11
CA SER A 356 -22.59 18.09 5.99
C SER A 356 -23.88 17.27 5.93
N GLU A 357 -24.27 16.78 4.76
CA GLU A 357 -25.35 15.80 4.61
C GLU A 357 -24.96 14.45 5.21
N ALA A 358 -23.71 14.00 5.00
CA ALA A 358 -23.18 12.80 5.64
C ALA A 358 -23.25 12.88 7.17
N CYS A 359 -22.83 13.99 7.77
CA CYS A 359 -22.98 14.22 9.22
C CYS A 359 -24.43 14.05 9.68
N ARG A 360 -25.38 14.67 8.95
CA ARG A 360 -26.80 14.61 9.30
C ARG A 360 -27.37 13.21 9.16
N ASP A 361 -26.92 12.47 8.16
CA ASP A 361 -27.35 11.09 7.93
C ASP A 361 -26.85 10.14 9.03
N ILE A 362 -25.58 10.26 9.40
CA ILE A 362 -24.99 9.49 10.50
C ILE A 362 -25.69 9.82 11.83
N ILE A 363 -26.02 11.09 12.10
CA ILE A 363 -26.79 11.47 13.29
C ILE A 363 -28.20 10.87 13.26
N ARG A 364 -28.87 10.87 12.10
CA ARG A 364 -30.18 10.23 11.97
C ARG A 364 -30.09 8.75 12.30
N ALA A 365 -29.11 8.03 11.73
CA ALA A 365 -28.88 6.61 12.01
C ALA A 365 -28.55 6.34 13.48
N ALA A 366 -27.62 7.11 14.06
CA ALA A 366 -27.19 6.94 15.46
C ALA A 366 -28.34 7.11 16.46
N HIS A 367 -29.27 8.03 16.19
CA HIS A 367 -30.42 8.31 17.05
C HIS A 367 -31.71 7.57 16.63
N GLY A 368 -31.64 6.68 15.63
CA GLY A 368 -32.82 5.97 15.13
C GLY A 368 -33.92 6.89 14.59
N ARG A 369 -33.55 8.01 13.98
CA ARG A 369 -34.49 9.00 13.43
C ARG A 369 -34.90 8.63 12.00
N ASP A 370 -36.12 9.00 11.65
CA ASP A 370 -36.63 8.82 10.28
C ASP A 370 -35.75 9.52 9.24
N GLY A 371 -35.66 8.89 8.07
CA GLY A 371 -34.91 9.39 6.93
C GLY A 371 -33.40 9.07 6.96
N ALA A 372 -32.89 8.28 7.89
CA ALA A 372 -31.53 7.74 7.80
C ALA A 372 -31.39 6.83 6.56
N THR A 373 -30.30 6.96 5.80
CA THR A 373 -30.06 6.05 4.67
C THR A 373 -29.70 4.65 5.18
N ALA A 374 -29.94 3.63 4.33
CA ALA A 374 -29.52 2.26 4.61
C ALA A 374 -28.00 2.16 4.84
N ALA A 375 -27.20 3.00 4.15
CA ALA A 375 -25.75 3.05 4.33
C ALA A 375 -25.36 3.59 5.71
N ALA A 376 -26.04 4.63 6.21
CA ALA A 376 -25.77 5.16 7.55
C ALA A 376 -26.20 4.18 8.66
N LEU A 377 -27.33 3.48 8.48
CA LEU A 377 -27.80 2.44 9.41
C LEU A 377 -26.87 1.22 9.47
N ALA A 378 -26.13 0.98 8.40
CA ALA A 378 -25.18 -0.13 8.29
C ALA A 378 -23.80 0.14 8.90
N LEU A 379 -23.52 1.36 9.35
CA LEU A 379 -22.26 1.67 10.03
C LEU A 379 -22.10 0.82 11.30
N PRO A 380 -20.85 0.49 11.70
CA PRO A 380 -20.65 -0.39 12.85
C PRO A 380 -21.31 0.16 14.11
N ALA A 381 -21.99 -0.70 14.87
CA ALA A 381 -22.78 -0.31 16.04
C ALA A 381 -21.99 0.54 17.05
N VAL A 382 -20.71 0.21 17.25
CA VAL A 382 -19.80 0.98 18.12
C VAL A 382 -19.63 2.43 17.66
N VAL A 383 -19.59 2.68 16.35
CA VAL A 383 -19.51 4.04 15.81
C VAL A 383 -20.82 4.77 16.07
N LEU A 384 -21.95 4.13 15.78
CA LEU A 384 -23.27 4.74 15.98
C LEU A 384 -23.51 5.07 17.46
N ASP A 385 -23.02 4.23 18.38
CA ASP A 385 -23.05 4.47 19.81
C ASP A 385 -22.16 5.66 20.21
N ASP A 386 -20.93 5.73 19.71
CA ASP A 386 -20.02 6.85 19.97
C ASP A 386 -20.55 8.18 19.42
N VAL A 387 -21.16 8.16 18.22
CA VAL A 387 -21.87 9.31 17.66
C VAL A 387 -23.07 9.68 18.52
N ARG A 388 -23.87 8.70 18.97
CA ARG A 388 -25.03 8.93 19.85
C ARG A 388 -24.59 9.58 21.16
N GLN A 389 -23.52 9.10 21.78
CA GLN A 389 -22.96 9.67 23.01
C GLN A 389 -22.44 11.10 22.80
N ALA A 390 -21.70 11.34 21.71
CA ALA A 390 -21.14 12.67 21.43
C ALA A 390 -22.17 13.72 21.00
N THR A 391 -23.32 13.28 20.47
CA THR A 391 -24.37 14.16 19.95
C THR A 391 -25.66 14.16 20.77
N GLY A 392 -25.73 13.32 21.80
CA GLY A 392 -26.76 13.32 22.82
C GLY A 392 -26.77 14.66 23.56
N ARG A 393 -27.94 15.26 23.70
CA ARG A 393 -28.08 16.45 24.56
C ARG A 393 -27.95 15.98 26.01
N HIS A 394 -27.09 16.64 26.80
CA HIS A 394 -27.21 16.59 28.26
C HIS A 394 -28.56 17.21 28.64
N GLU A 395 -29.57 16.38 28.88
CA GLU A 395 -30.74 16.79 29.64
C GLU A 395 -30.40 16.63 31.11
N GLY A 396 -29.94 17.73 31.72
CA GLY A 396 -29.65 17.82 33.15
C GLY A 396 -28.22 18.28 33.45
N GLU A 397 -28.09 19.55 33.82
CA GLU A 397 -27.31 20.05 34.98
C GLU A 397 -27.10 21.57 34.87
N GLU A 398 -28.12 22.30 35.32
CA GLU A 398 -27.85 23.42 36.22
C GLU A 398 -27.30 22.83 37.55
N ALA A 399 -26.35 23.55 38.13
CA ALA A 399 -25.74 23.38 39.46
C ALA A 399 -24.48 22.48 39.56
N GLY A 400 -23.37 23.14 39.91
CA GLY A 400 -22.37 22.55 40.82
C GLY A 400 -20.95 22.44 40.28
N LEU A 401 -20.07 23.36 40.71
CA LEU A 401 -18.63 23.25 40.58
C LEU A 401 -18.08 21.94 41.18
N GLN A 402 -17.21 21.24 40.45
CA GLN A 402 -15.82 20.99 40.89
C GLN A 402 -14.98 20.33 39.79
N GLN A 403 -13.91 21.02 39.40
CA GLN A 403 -12.84 20.48 38.57
C GLN A 403 -12.20 19.27 39.27
N SER A 404 -12.16 18.13 38.59
CA SER A 404 -11.08 17.16 38.77
C SER A 404 -10.50 16.79 37.41
N ALA A 405 -9.23 17.12 37.23
CA ALA A 405 -8.49 16.81 36.02
C ALA A 405 -8.32 15.29 35.92
N THR A 406 -8.95 14.65 34.93
CA THR A 406 -8.65 13.27 34.56
C THR A 406 -8.21 13.20 33.11
N THR A 407 -7.13 12.44 32.94
CA THR A 407 -6.17 12.47 31.85
C THR A 407 -6.78 11.95 30.55
N ALA A 408 -6.61 12.69 29.45
CA ALA A 408 -7.01 12.25 28.12
C ALA A 408 -6.36 10.89 27.75
N PRO A 409 -7.11 9.91 27.22
CA PRO A 409 -6.55 8.63 26.85
C PRO A 409 -5.64 8.80 25.61
N ARG A 410 -4.39 8.34 25.73
CA ARG A 410 -3.40 8.35 24.65
C ARG A 410 -3.85 7.51 23.44
N PRO A 411 -3.48 7.90 22.21
CA PRO A 411 -3.79 7.13 21.00
C PRO A 411 -3.19 5.72 21.07
N ARG A 412 -4.02 4.70 20.82
CA ARG A 412 -3.59 3.30 20.85
C ARG A 412 -2.76 2.97 19.62
N THR A 413 -1.47 2.75 19.84
CA THR A 413 -0.55 2.06 18.92
C THR A 413 -0.93 0.58 18.85
N TYR A 414 -0.86 -0.02 17.66
CA TYR A 414 -1.08 -1.45 17.45
C TYR A 414 -0.20 -2.28 18.40
N MET A 415 -0.83 -3.18 19.14
CA MET A 415 -0.16 -4.07 20.10
C MET A 415 -0.46 -5.52 19.74
N HIS A 416 0.60 -6.27 19.36
CA HIS A 416 0.52 -7.67 18.96
C HIS A 416 -0.38 -8.49 19.91
N PRO A 417 -1.25 -9.40 19.42
CA PRO A 417 -2.25 -10.09 20.25
C PRO A 417 -1.68 -10.81 21.48
N ALA A 418 -0.52 -11.47 21.35
CA ALA A 418 0.18 -12.08 22.49
C ALA A 418 0.70 -11.07 23.53
N LYS A 419 1.04 -9.84 23.09
CA LYS A 419 1.41 -8.73 23.98
C LYS A 419 0.16 -8.12 24.61
N ARG A 420 -0.95 -8.02 23.86
CA ARG A 420 -2.29 -7.63 24.36
C ARG A 420 -2.77 -8.54 25.48
N LEU A 421 -2.70 -9.85 25.28
CA LEU A 421 -3.03 -10.85 26.29
C LEU A 421 -2.17 -10.68 27.55
N ARG A 422 -0.84 -10.57 27.40
CA ARG A 422 0.07 -10.34 28.53
C ARG A 422 -0.25 -9.06 29.29
N THR A 423 -0.50 -7.95 28.61
CA THR A 423 -0.83 -6.68 29.26
C THR A 423 -2.14 -6.76 30.04
N LEU A 424 -3.14 -7.46 29.53
CA LEU A 424 -4.42 -7.65 30.23
C LEU A 424 -4.23 -8.49 31.51
N VAL A 425 -3.44 -9.57 31.45
CA VAL A 425 -3.13 -10.40 32.61
C VAL A 425 -2.35 -9.61 33.66
N THR A 426 -1.32 -8.86 33.25
CA THR A 426 -0.53 -8.01 34.16
C THR A 426 -1.39 -6.92 34.80
N LYS A 427 -2.34 -6.34 34.05
CA LYS A 427 -3.24 -5.30 34.57
C LYS A 427 -4.14 -5.82 35.68
N VAL A 428 -4.66 -7.05 35.55
CA VAL A 428 -5.42 -7.69 36.63
C VAL A 428 -4.51 -8.00 37.81
N ALA A 429 -3.32 -8.56 37.57
CA ALA A 429 -2.38 -8.97 38.63
C ALA A 429 -1.86 -7.80 39.50
N GLY A 430 -1.86 -6.58 38.96
CA GLY A 430 -1.44 -5.36 39.66
C GLY A 430 -2.60 -4.54 40.24
N ALA A 431 -3.84 -5.03 40.13
CA ALA A 431 -5.01 -4.35 40.67
C ALA A 431 -5.25 -4.70 42.15
N SER A 432 -5.96 -3.83 42.85
CA SER A 432 -6.36 -4.02 44.26
C SER A 432 -7.66 -3.28 44.55
N GLY A 433 -8.43 -3.74 45.54
CA GLY A 433 -9.68 -3.12 45.99
C GLY A 433 -10.94 -3.61 45.27
N ASP A 434 -12.07 -2.96 45.53
CA ASP A 434 -13.41 -3.49 45.20
C ASP A 434 -13.69 -3.60 43.68
N GLY A 435 -12.89 -2.94 42.84
CA GLY A 435 -13.05 -2.94 41.38
C GLY A 435 -12.43 -4.14 40.66
N VAL A 436 -11.72 -5.04 41.36
CA VAL A 436 -10.95 -6.11 40.69
C VAL A 436 -11.84 -7.11 39.97
N ALA A 437 -13.05 -7.41 40.48
CA ALA A 437 -13.99 -8.32 39.81
C ALA A 437 -14.46 -7.80 38.45
N GLY A 438 -14.83 -6.52 38.37
CA GLY A 438 -15.22 -5.87 37.11
C GLY A 438 -14.05 -5.77 36.12
N LEU A 439 -12.84 -5.48 36.63
CA LEU A 439 -11.64 -5.47 35.81
C LEU A 439 -11.31 -6.86 35.25
N LEU A 440 -11.45 -7.91 36.07
CA LEU A 440 -11.25 -9.30 35.64
C LEU A 440 -12.24 -9.70 34.55
N GLN A 441 -13.53 -9.37 34.70
CA GLN A 441 -14.55 -9.70 33.69
C GLN A 441 -14.21 -9.06 32.34
N TRP A 442 -13.90 -7.76 32.33
CA TRP A 442 -13.50 -7.05 31.12
C TRP A 442 -12.20 -7.62 30.54
N ALA A 443 -11.18 -7.83 31.37
CA ALA A 443 -9.86 -8.27 30.93
C ALA A 443 -9.88 -9.71 30.40
N ALA A 444 -10.62 -10.62 31.04
CA ALA A 444 -10.76 -12.01 30.61
C ALA A 444 -11.51 -12.10 29.28
N ARG A 445 -12.61 -11.35 29.09
CA ARG A 445 -13.35 -11.32 27.82
C ARG A 445 -12.45 -10.87 26.65
N ASN A 446 -11.73 -9.77 26.84
CA ASN A 446 -10.78 -9.26 25.83
C ASN A 446 -9.56 -10.18 25.66
N GLY A 447 -9.15 -10.86 26.73
CA GLY A 447 -8.05 -11.81 26.76
C GLY A 447 -8.34 -13.08 25.95
N PHE A 448 -9.54 -13.63 26.04
CA PHE A 448 -9.93 -14.78 25.22
C PHE A 448 -9.99 -14.45 23.72
N THR A 449 -10.45 -13.25 23.36
CA THR A 449 -10.38 -12.78 21.96
C THR A 449 -8.92 -12.61 21.50
N ALA A 450 -8.07 -11.95 22.31
CA ALA A 450 -6.64 -11.79 22.00
C ALA A 450 -5.89 -13.13 21.92
N GLY A 451 -6.27 -14.09 22.74
CA GLY A 451 -5.67 -15.42 22.76
C GLY A 451 -6.05 -16.27 21.54
N ARG A 452 -7.29 -16.15 21.03
CA ARG A 452 -7.68 -16.78 19.75
C ARG A 452 -6.85 -16.23 18.59
N GLU A 453 -6.72 -14.91 18.50
CA GLU A 453 -5.85 -14.24 17.51
C GLU A 453 -4.39 -14.71 17.63
N ALA A 454 -3.91 -14.96 18.85
CA ALA A 454 -2.56 -15.44 19.14
C ALA A 454 -2.40 -16.98 19.10
N LYS A 455 -3.45 -17.75 18.78
CA LYS A 455 -3.47 -19.22 18.82
C LYS A 455 -3.04 -19.83 20.18
N VAL A 456 -3.46 -19.23 21.28
CA VAL A 456 -3.21 -19.73 22.64
C VAL A 456 -4.40 -20.54 23.15
N GLU A 457 -4.13 -21.70 23.75
CA GLU A 457 -5.15 -22.58 24.31
C GLU A 457 -6.01 -21.88 25.38
N PRO A 458 -7.36 -21.99 25.32
CA PRO A 458 -8.26 -21.35 26.29
C PRO A 458 -7.96 -21.70 27.74
N LYS A 459 -7.53 -22.94 28.01
CA LYS A 459 -7.14 -23.39 29.35
C LYS A 459 -5.94 -22.59 29.89
N ALA A 460 -4.94 -22.31 29.04
CA ALA A 460 -3.78 -21.53 29.43
C ALA A 460 -4.13 -20.05 29.73
N ILE A 461 -5.08 -19.49 28.98
CA ILE A 461 -5.61 -18.14 29.20
C ILE A 461 -6.36 -18.07 30.53
N ALA A 462 -7.23 -19.04 30.79
CA ALA A 462 -8.00 -19.14 32.02
C ALA A 462 -7.09 -19.26 33.26
N ASP A 463 -6.07 -20.11 33.19
CA ASP A 463 -5.08 -20.28 34.27
C ASP A 463 -4.27 -19.01 34.52
N ALA A 464 -3.93 -18.25 33.47
CA ALA A 464 -3.20 -16.99 33.60
C ALA A 464 -4.05 -15.91 34.31
N PHE A 465 -5.32 -15.76 33.93
CA PHE A 465 -6.23 -14.82 34.60
C PHE A 465 -6.60 -15.26 36.03
N ARG A 466 -6.73 -16.57 36.29
CA ARG A 466 -6.95 -17.10 37.65
C ARG A 466 -5.81 -16.70 38.57
N LYS A 467 -4.56 -16.95 38.15
CA LYS A 467 -3.37 -16.56 38.93
C LYS A 467 -3.29 -15.05 39.16
N ALA A 468 -3.64 -14.25 38.16
CA ALA A 468 -3.67 -12.81 38.27
C ALA A 468 -4.75 -12.30 39.24
N ALA A 469 -5.95 -12.87 39.19
CA ALA A 469 -7.06 -12.51 40.06
C ALA A 469 -6.78 -12.84 41.54
N ILE A 470 -6.24 -14.05 41.80
CA ILE A 470 -5.85 -14.46 43.16
C ILE A 470 -4.77 -13.52 43.70
N ARG A 471 -3.78 -13.16 42.88
CA ARG A 471 -2.74 -12.19 43.26
C ARG A 471 -3.31 -10.80 43.58
N ALA A 472 -4.40 -10.43 42.92
CA ALA A 472 -5.12 -9.18 43.14
C ALA A 472 -6.13 -9.24 44.32
N GLY A 473 -6.16 -10.35 45.07
CA GLY A 473 -6.98 -10.51 46.25
C GLY A 473 -8.40 -11.06 46.01
N LEU A 474 -8.70 -11.56 44.80
CA LEU A 474 -9.97 -12.25 44.55
C LEU A 474 -9.94 -13.69 45.04
N ASP A 475 -11.06 -14.12 45.60
CA ASP A 475 -11.31 -15.53 45.88
C ASP A 475 -11.25 -16.38 44.59
N ASN A 476 -10.75 -17.61 44.71
CA ASN A 476 -10.52 -18.49 43.57
C ASN A 476 -11.83 -18.90 42.88
N ASP A 477 -12.89 -19.17 43.64
CA ASP A 477 -14.17 -19.62 43.09
C ASP A 477 -14.89 -18.45 42.41
N GLN A 478 -14.81 -17.27 43.01
CA GLN A 478 -15.29 -16.02 42.40
C GLN A 478 -14.55 -15.70 41.10
N ALA A 479 -13.21 -15.83 41.08
CA ALA A 479 -12.41 -15.60 39.89
C ALA A 479 -12.74 -16.61 38.77
N MET A 480 -12.89 -17.89 39.10
CA MET A 480 -13.22 -18.93 38.13
C MET A 480 -14.65 -18.80 37.58
N ALA A 481 -15.60 -18.34 38.38
CA ALA A 481 -16.96 -18.03 37.92
C ALA A 481 -16.95 -16.92 36.85
N ILE A 482 -16.23 -15.83 37.11
CA ILE A 482 -16.09 -14.69 36.18
C ILE A 482 -15.39 -15.15 34.90
N ILE A 483 -14.28 -15.89 34.99
CA ILE A 483 -13.52 -16.35 33.82
C ILE A 483 -14.36 -17.29 32.94
N ARG A 484 -15.15 -18.19 33.52
CA ARG A 484 -16.06 -19.08 32.77
C ARG A 484 -17.18 -18.31 32.08
N ALA A 485 -17.72 -17.27 32.72
CA ALA A 485 -18.71 -16.38 32.10
C ALA A 485 -18.09 -15.61 30.92
N SER A 486 -16.93 -15.00 31.12
CA SER A 486 -16.20 -14.27 30.08
C SER A 486 -15.78 -15.15 28.91
N TYR A 487 -15.43 -16.43 29.14
CA TYR A 487 -15.14 -17.37 28.06
C TYR A 487 -16.37 -17.65 27.19
N ARG A 488 -17.54 -17.88 27.82
CA ARG A 488 -18.81 -18.09 27.10
C ARG A 488 -19.23 -16.87 26.30
N GLU A 489 -19.00 -15.67 26.83
CA GLU A 489 -19.27 -14.41 26.12
C GLU A 489 -18.31 -14.16 24.96
N ALA A 490 -17.05 -14.59 25.08
CA ALA A 490 -16.06 -14.46 24.03
C ALA A 490 -16.25 -15.48 22.89
N GLY A 491 -16.91 -16.60 23.14
CA GLY A 491 -17.17 -17.67 22.16
C GLY A 491 -18.39 -17.48 21.27
N LYS A 492 -19.13 -16.38 21.40
CA LYS A 492 -20.21 -15.98 20.50
C LYS A 492 -19.72 -15.14 19.33
#